data_AF-A0A3S4JIN0-F1
#
_entry.id   AF-A0A3S4JIN0-F1
#
_cell.length_a   1.000
_cell.length_b   1.000
_cell.length_c   1.000
_cell.angle_alpha   90.00
_cell.angle_beta   90.00
_cell.angle_gamma   90.00
#
_symmetry.space_group_name_H-M   'P 1'
#
loop_
_entity.id
_entity.type
_entity.pdbx_description
1 polymer ?
#
loop_
_entity_poly.entity_id
_entity_poly.type
_entity_poly.pdbx_seq_one_letter_code
_entity_poly.pdbx_strand_id
1 'polypeptide(L)'
;MNTRVNETERKRIAAAISVWENEGGAPGQDSMHHQYGRRIEADHSWTIYHVFTGVPARFGGDAMTGLSRMDATSGMLRLNLRNAERRRERIELSSFRAVPELAECGS
;
A
#
# COMPACT_ATOMS: atom_id res chain seq x y z
N MET A 1 41.48 -17.90 -1.61
CA MET A 1 41.60 -16.43 -1.58
C MET A 1 40.36 -15.84 -2.25
N ASN A 2 39.27 -15.55 -1.51
CA ASN A 2 38.03 -14.98 -2.07
C ASN A 2 37.52 -13.77 -1.25
N THR A 3 38.42 -13.03 -0.60
CA THR A 3 38.07 -11.92 0.30
C THR A 3 37.74 -10.61 -0.42
N ARG A 4 38.12 -10.44 -1.69
CA ARG A 4 37.86 -9.19 -2.42
C ARG A 4 36.44 -9.08 -2.96
N VAL A 5 35.85 -10.19 -3.39
CA VAL A 5 34.47 -10.22 -3.93
C VAL A 5 33.45 -9.87 -2.84
N ASN A 6 33.66 -10.38 -1.62
CA ASN A 6 32.76 -10.12 -0.49
C ASN A 6 32.77 -8.66 -0.02
N GLU A 7 33.91 -7.96 -0.15
CA GLU A 7 34.02 -6.57 0.28
C GLU A 7 33.42 -5.63 -0.76
N THR A 8 33.54 -5.96 -2.04
CA THR A 8 32.85 -5.25 -3.12
C THR A 8 31.33 -5.39 -3.00
N GLU A 9 30.81 -6.58 -2.68
CA GLU A 9 29.38 -6.78 -2.43
C GLU A 9 28.89 -6.01 -1.20
N ARG A 10 29.64 -6.03 -0.10
CA ARG A 10 29.31 -5.26 1.11
C ARG A 10 29.26 -3.76 0.84
N LYS A 11 30.20 -3.23 0.08
CA LYS A 11 30.22 -1.80 -0.32
C LYS A 11 29.03 -1.45 -1.21
N ARG A 12 28.64 -2.34 -2.12
CA ARG A 12 27.44 -2.17 -2.96
C ARG A 12 26.16 -2.19 -2.14
N ILE A 13 26.04 -3.14 -1.20
CA ILE A 13 24.87 -3.23 -0.30
C ILE A 13 24.80 -1.98 0.59
N ALA A 14 25.92 -1.54 1.17
CA ALA A 14 25.96 -0.34 1.99
C ALA A 14 25.58 0.93 1.21
N ALA A 15 26.05 1.05 -0.04
CA ALA A 15 25.67 2.16 -0.91
C ALA A 15 24.17 2.12 -1.25
N ALA A 16 23.62 0.94 -1.56
CA ALA A 16 22.20 0.78 -1.84
C ALA A 16 21.31 1.11 -0.63
N ILE A 17 21.71 0.68 0.58
CA ILE A 17 21.00 1.01 1.83
C ILE A 17 21.05 2.53 2.06
N SER A 18 22.22 3.15 1.91
CA SER A 18 22.35 4.60 2.13
C SER A 18 21.50 5.40 1.15
N VAL A 19 21.44 5.02 -0.13
CA VAL A 19 20.54 5.66 -1.11
C VAL A 19 19.07 5.47 -0.69
N TRP A 20 18.69 4.26 -0.31
CA TRP A 20 17.33 3.94 0.13
C TRP A 20 16.89 4.72 1.37
N GLU A 21 17.78 4.92 2.35
CA GLU A 21 17.52 5.73 3.54
C GLU A 21 17.38 7.23 3.20
N ASN A 22 18.22 7.74 2.30
CA ASN A 22 18.17 9.14 1.86
C ASN A 22 16.91 9.46 1.02
N GLU A 23 16.31 8.46 0.38
CA GLU A 23 15.05 8.59 -0.38
C GLU A 23 13.78 8.49 0.49
N GLY A 24 13.93 8.30 1.81
CA GLY A 24 12.80 8.22 2.75
C GLY A 24 12.27 6.79 2.98
N GLY A 25 13.05 5.76 2.66
CA GLY A 25 12.71 4.37 2.91
C GLY A 25 11.64 3.81 1.96
N ALA A 26 11.07 2.65 2.30
CA ALA A 26 10.03 2.01 1.50
C ALA A 26 8.82 2.96 1.35
N PRO A 27 8.21 3.07 0.15
CA PRO A 27 7.03 3.90 -0.05
C PRO A 27 5.99 3.57 1.02
N GLY A 28 5.58 4.58 1.79
CA GLY A 28 4.73 4.42 2.98
C GLY A 28 3.57 3.45 2.73
N GLN A 29 3.59 2.33 3.48
CA GLN A 29 2.59 1.26 3.41
C GLN A 29 1.18 1.72 3.83
N ASP A 30 1.04 2.94 4.34
CA ASP A 30 -0.24 3.54 4.76
C ASP A 30 -1.29 3.54 3.66
N SER A 31 -0.89 3.75 2.39
CA SER A 31 -1.82 3.71 1.26
C SER A 31 -2.31 2.29 0.92
N MET A 32 -1.60 1.23 1.33
CA MET A 32 -1.90 -0.15 0.92
C MET A 32 -2.97 -0.82 1.80
N HIS A 33 -3.20 -0.29 3.00
CA HIS A 33 -4.00 -0.94 4.04
C HIS A 33 -5.41 -0.38 4.19
N HIS A 34 -5.90 0.38 3.20
CA HIS A 34 -7.30 0.82 3.17
C HIS A 34 -8.22 -0.38 2.89
N GLN A 35 -8.47 -1.18 3.92
CA GLN A 35 -9.50 -2.20 3.96
C GLN A 35 -10.64 -1.67 4.82
N TYR A 36 -11.86 -1.85 4.31
CA TYR A 36 -13.06 -1.38 4.96
C TYR A 36 -13.93 -2.56 5.38
N GLY A 37 -14.40 -2.49 6.61
CA GLY A 37 -15.44 -3.35 7.17
C GLY A 37 -16.73 -2.56 7.37
N ARG A 38 -17.76 -3.25 7.84
CA ARG A 38 -19.01 -2.61 8.28
C ARG A 38 -19.51 -3.22 9.58
N ARG A 39 -20.09 -2.40 10.45
CA ARG A 39 -20.65 -2.80 11.75
C ARG A 39 -22.06 -2.24 11.91
N ILE A 40 -22.83 -2.86 12.79
CA ILE A 40 -24.11 -2.35 13.24
C ILE A 40 -23.91 -1.45 14.45
N GLU A 41 -24.58 -0.30 14.46
CA GLU A 41 -24.59 0.65 15.58
C GLU A 41 -25.82 0.42 16.48
N ALA A 42 -25.87 1.07 17.64
CA ALA A 42 -26.94 0.88 18.64
C ALA A 42 -28.34 1.28 18.11
N ASP A 43 -28.40 2.19 17.15
CA ASP A 43 -29.63 2.62 16.46
C ASP A 43 -30.03 1.68 15.31
N HIS A 44 -29.38 0.53 15.18
CA HIS A 44 -29.49 -0.43 14.08
C HIS A 44 -29.08 0.09 12.70
N SER A 45 -28.47 1.28 12.64
CA SER A 45 -27.82 1.75 11.42
C SER A 45 -26.50 1.02 11.20
N TRP A 46 -25.95 1.16 9.99
CA TRP A 46 -24.66 0.60 9.64
C TRP A 46 -23.62 1.69 9.43
N THR A 47 -22.42 1.42 9.90
CA THR A 47 -21.23 2.25 9.67
C THR A 47 -20.20 1.46 8.89
N ILE A 48 -19.65 2.05 7.83
CA ILE A 48 -18.43 1.56 7.18
C ILE A 48 -17.23 2.16 7.91
N TYR A 49 -16.26 1.34 8.29
CA TYR A 49 -15.09 1.76 9.05
C TYR A 49 -13.79 1.19 8.46
N HIS A 50 -12.68 1.86 8.72
CA HIS A 50 -11.35 1.40 8.36
C HIS A 50 -10.90 0.28 9.33
N VAL A 51 -10.60 -0.92 8.83
CA VAL A 51 -10.43 -2.10 9.70
C VAL A 51 -9.28 -2.00 10.69
N PHE A 52 -8.24 -1.22 10.36
CA PHE A 52 -7.07 -1.05 11.22
C PHE A 52 -7.21 0.07 12.26
N THR A 53 -8.02 1.09 11.98
CA THR A 53 -8.15 2.27 12.86
C THR A 53 -9.50 2.34 13.57
N GLY A 54 -10.51 1.61 13.08
CA GLY A 54 -11.89 1.64 13.57
C GLY A 54 -12.65 2.92 13.24
N VAL A 55 -11.99 3.92 12.64
CA VAL A 55 -12.55 5.23 12.30
C VAL A 55 -13.54 5.08 11.14
N PRO A 56 -14.70 5.77 11.18
CA PRO A 56 -15.64 5.79 10.08
C PRO A 56 -14.99 6.21 8.75
N ALA A 57 -15.31 5.48 7.69
CA ALA A 57 -14.88 5.83 6.34
C ALA A 57 -15.53 7.15 5.92
N ARG A 58 -14.84 7.92 5.06
CA ARG A 58 -15.36 9.15 4.47
C ARG A 58 -15.47 9.01 2.96
N PHE A 59 -16.59 9.42 2.39
CA PHE A 59 -16.81 9.46 0.95
C PHE A 59 -17.45 10.79 0.57
N GLY A 60 -16.85 11.52 -0.37
CA GLY A 60 -17.35 12.86 -0.74
C GLY A 60 -17.26 13.91 0.38
N GLY A 61 -16.52 13.64 1.46
CA GLY A 61 -16.44 14.50 2.64
C GLY A 61 -17.32 14.03 3.81
N ASP A 62 -18.35 13.25 3.53
CA ASP A 62 -19.31 12.76 4.52
C ASP A 62 -18.85 11.44 5.16
N ALA A 63 -19.14 11.30 6.46
CA ALA A 63 -18.91 10.05 7.17
C ALA A 63 -19.93 9.00 6.71
N MET A 64 -19.45 7.78 6.45
CA MET A 64 -20.28 6.65 6.02
C MET A 64 -20.94 5.95 7.21
N THR A 65 -21.74 6.71 7.95
CA THR A 65 -22.50 6.32 9.15
C THR A 65 -24.00 6.42 8.88
N GLY A 66 -24.85 5.82 9.70
CA GLY A 66 -26.31 5.97 9.56
C GLY A 66 -26.89 5.26 8.33
N LEU A 67 -26.15 4.30 7.75
CA LEU A 67 -26.52 3.67 6.48
C LEU A 67 -27.52 2.53 6.67
N SER A 68 -28.30 2.26 5.62
CA SER A 68 -29.01 0.99 5.53
C SER A 68 -28.03 -0.18 5.37
N ARG A 69 -28.46 -1.40 5.70
CA ARG A 69 -27.66 -2.62 5.49
C ARG A 69 -27.18 -2.74 4.05
N MET A 70 -28.06 -2.43 3.10
CA MET A 70 -27.78 -2.53 1.66
C MET A 70 -26.74 -1.49 1.24
N ASP A 71 -26.90 -0.24 1.67
CA ASP A 71 -25.98 0.85 1.32
C ASP A 71 -24.60 0.62 1.94
N ALA A 72 -24.54 0.16 3.19
CA ALA A 72 -23.28 -0.20 3.83
C ALA A 72 -22.58 -1.36 3.13
N THR A 73 -23.32 -2.35 2.63
CA THR A 73 -22.74 -3.48 1.89
C THR A 73 -22.18 -3.02 0.54
N SER A 74 -23.00 -2.33 -0.24
CA SER A 74 -22.64 -1.86 -1.57
C SER A 74 -21.48 -0.86 -1.51
N GLY A 75 -21.53 0.08 -0.56
CA GLY A 75 -20.47 1.06 -0.33
C GLY A 75 -19.14 0.41 0.07
N MET A 76 -19.17 -0.55 1.00
CA MET A 76 -17.98 -1.27 1.45
C MET A 76 -17.31 -2.04 0.30
N LEU A 77 -18.10 -2.74 -0.52
CA LEU A 77 -17.59 -3.48 -1.67
C LEU A 77 -16.93 -2.55 -2.71
N ARG A 78 -17.58 -1.41 -3.03
CA ARG A 78 -17.01 -0.41 -3.96
C ARG A 78 -15.69 0.16 -3.45
N LEU A 79 -15.60 0.49 -2.16
CA LEU A 79 -14.37 0.99 -1.55
C LEU A 79 -13.24 -0.04 -1.60
N ASN A 80 -13.54 -1.29 -1.24
CA ASN A 80 -12.55 -2.36 -1.25
C ASN A 80 -12.07 -2.71 -2.67
N LEU A 81 -12.98 -2.71 -3.66
CA LEU A 81 -12.64 -2.91 -5.07
C LEU A 81 -11.68 -1.82 -5.57
N ARG A 82 -12.05 -0.55 -5.38
CA ARG A 82 -11.21 0.59 -5.78
C ARG A 82 -9.82 0.56 -5.14
N ASN A 83 -9.74 0.14 -3.89
CA ASN A 83 -8.44 -0.01 -3.23
C ASN A 83 -7.66 -1.22 -3.72
N ALA A 84 -8.31 -2.31 -4.14
CA ALA A 84 -7.65 -3.44 -4.79
C ALA A 84 -7.04 -3.04 -6.14
N GLU A 85 -7.76 -2.27 -6.95
CA GLU A 85 -7.26 -1.72 -8.22
C GLU A 85 -6.06 -0.81 -7.99
N ARG A 86 -6.15 0.15 -7.05
CA ARG A 86 -5.03 1.02 -6.68
C ARG A 86 -3.80 0.26 -6.17
N ARG A 87 -4.02 -0.82 -5.40
CA ARG A 87 -2.92 -1.69 -4.96
C ARG A 87 -2.25 -2.36 -6.16
N ARG A 88 -3.03 -2.88 -7.10
CA ARG A 88 -2.52 -3.50 -8.32
C ARG A 88 -1.73 -2.51 -9.17
N GLU A 89 -2.30 -1.36 -9.51
CA GLU A 89 -1.62 -0.31 -10.30
C GLU A 89 -0.28 0.11 -9.68
N ARG A 90 -0.24 0.26 -8.35
CA ARG A 90 1.00 0.62 -7.65
C ARG A 90 2.03 -0.50 -7.67
N ILE A 91 1.62 -1.76 -7.53
CA ILE A 91 2.52 -2.91 -7.66
C ILE A 91 3.13 -2.92 -9.06
N GLU A 92 2.31 -2.80 -10.11
CA GLU A 92 2.78 -2.74 -11.50
C GLU A 92 3.77 -1.57 -11.69
N LEU A 93 3.42 -0.35 -11.27
CA LEU A 93 4.30 0.83 -11.34
C LEU A 93 5.61 0.66 -10.56
N SER A 94 5.57 -0.02 -9.41
CA SER A 94 6.76 -0.29 -8.60
C SER A 94 7.68 -1.32 -9.24
N SER A 95 7.13 -2.31 -9.97
CA SER A 95 7.90 -3.29 -10.74
C SER A 95 8.68 -2.66 -11.90
N PHE A 96 8.18 -1.57 -12.50
CA PHE A 96 8.90 -0.83 -13.55
C PHE A 96 10.06 0.03 -13.03
N ARG A 97 10.05 0.45 -11.75
CA ARG A 97 11.13 1.24 -11.15
C ARG A 97 12.30 0.37 -10.65
N ALA A 98 12.14 -0.95 -10.69
CA ALA A 98 13.15 -1.94 -10.30
C ALA A 98 13.86 -2.57 -11.51
N VAL A 99 14.17 -1.79 -12.54
CA VAL A 99 15.11 -2.24 -13.58
C VAL A 99 16.53 -1.96 -13.08
N PRO A 100 17.34 -2.97 -12.71
CA PRO A 100 18.78 -2.79 -12.71
C PRO A 100 19.17 -2.68 -14.18
N GLU A 101 19.71 -1.53 -14.55
CA GLU A 101 20.37 -1.27 -15.82
C GLU A 101 21.27 -2.47 -16.18
N LEU A 102 20.83 -3.26 -17.17
CA LEU A 102 21.55 -4.44 -17.63
C LEU A 102 22.82 -3.96 -18.34
N ALA A 103 23.94 -4.51 -17.88
CA ALA A 103 25.25 -4.37 -18.46
C ALA A 103 25.22 -4.62 -19.97
N GLU A 104 25.68 -3.64 -20.75
CA GLU A 104 26.30 -3.92 -22.04
C GLU A 104 27.63 -4.64 -21.76
N CYS A 105 27.59 -5.98 -21.73
CA CYS A 105 28.79 -6.81 -21.87
C CYS A 105 29.25 -6.69 -23.34
N GLY A 106 30.25 -5.85 -23.56
CA GLY A 106 31.04 -5.83 -24.79
C GLY A 106 31.77 -7.15 -25.01
N SER A 107 31.91 -7.55 -26.28
CA SER A 107 32.84 -8.58 -26.75
C SER A 107 34.18 -7.97 -27.13
#